data_AF-J9FDK9-F1
#
_entry.id   AF-J9FDK9-F1
#
_cell.length_a   1.000
_cell.length_b   1.000
_cell.length_c   1.000
_cell.angle_alpha   90.00
_cell.angle_beta   90.00
_cell.angle_gamma   90.00
#
_symmetry.space_group_name_H-M   'P 1'
#
loop_
_entity.id
_entity.type
_entity.pdbx_description
1 polymer ?
#
loop_
_entity_poly.entity_id
_entity_poly.type
_entity_poly.pdbx_seq_one_letter_code
_entity_poly.pdbx_strand_id
1 'polypeptide(L)' 'TNRSIQAEGSFGDLKQDMQFRRYLSKGNANVLAESTLLAMARNINKLHNKIQNGRTGTHLFSIKSA' A
#
# COMPACT_ATOMS: atom_id res chain seq x y z
N THR A 1 4.32 -3.01 -17.35
CA THR A 1 3.82 -3.33 -15.99
C THR A 1 2.32 -3.44 -16.04
N ASN A 2 1.75 -4.58 -15.66
CA ASN A 2 0.29 -4.74 -15.62
C ASN A 2 -0.25 -3.96 -14.42
N ARG A 3 -0.82 -2.78 -14.64
CA ARG A 3 -1.35 -1.93 -13.56
C ARG A 3 -2.44 -2.65 -12.73
N SER A 4 -3.22 -3.51 -13.37
CA SER A 4 -4.19 -4.40 -12.71
C SER A 4 -3.54 -5.31 -11.69
N ILE A 5 -2.41 -5.97 -12.01
CA ILE A 5 -1.74 -6.90 -11.09
C ILE A 5 -1.20 -6.18 -9.84
N GLN A 6 -0.73 -4.94 -10.00
CA GLN A 6 -0.25 -4.13 -8.88
C GLN A 6 -1.41 -3.67 -7.99
N ALA A 7 -2.56 -3.37 -8.59
CA ALA A 7 -3.77 -3.03 -7.85
C ALA A 7 -4.26 -4.24 -7.04
N GLU A 8 -4.36 -5.42 -7.67
CA GLU A 8 -4.76 -6.67 -7.01
C GLU A 8 -3.85 -7.02 -5.83
N GLY A 9 -2.54 -7.00 -6.01
CA GLY A 9 -1.59 -7.24 -4.91
C GLY A 9 -1.76 -6.22 -3.78
N SER A 10 -2.01 -4.96 -4.10
CA SER A 10 -2.27 -3.94 -3.08
C SER A 10 -3.57 -4.18 -2.32
N PHE A 11 -4.62 -4.67 -2.97
CA PHE A 11 -5.85 -5.07 -2.30
C PHE A 11 -5.70 -6.35 -1.46
N GLY A 12 -4.80 -7.26 -1.86
CA GLY A 12 -4.41 -8.42 -1.06
C GLY A 12 -3.83 -8.01 0.28
N ASP A 13 -2.83 -7.13 0.28
CA ASP A 13 -2.21 -6.59 1.50
C ASP A 13 -3.25 -5.94 2.42
N LEU A 14 -4.14 -5.12 1.85
CA LEU A 14 -5.16 -4.41 2.64
C LEU A 14 -6.12 -5.38 3.33
N LYS A 15 -6.60 -6.39 2.61
CA LYS A 15 -7.60 -7.34 3.13
C LYS A 15 -7.01 -8.30 4.15
N GLN A 16 -5.87 -8.90 3.83
CA GLN A 16 -5.28 -9.96 4.64
C GLN A 16 -4.36 -9.38 5.72
N ASP A 17 -3.38 -8.57 5.34
CA ASP A 17 -2.33 -8.14 6.28
C ASP A 17 -2.79 -6.97 7.17
N MET A 18 -3.69 -6.12 6.66
CA MET A 18 -4.27 -5.01 7.43
C MET A 18 -5.69 -5.30 7.94
N GLN A 19 -6.20 -6.52 7.72
CA GLN A 19 -7.53 -6.96 8.17
C GLN A 19 -8.69 -6.04 7.73
N PHE A 20 -8.51 -5.28 6.64
CA PHE A 20 -9.54 -4.38 6.14
C PHE A 20 -10.69 -5.20 5.54
N ARG A 21 -11.90 -5.06 6.12
CA ARG A 21 -13.10 -5.78 5.66
C ARG A 21 -14.01 -4.91 4.81
N ARG A 22 -14.22 -3.66 5.22
CA ARG A 22 -15.12 -2.72 4.56
C ARG A 22 -14.85 -1.30 5.06
N TYR A 23 -15.27 -0.32 4.27
CA TYR A 23 -15.34 1.07 4.71
C TYR A 23 -16.37 1.21 5.83
N LEU A 24 -16.03 1.98 6.86
CA LEU A 24 -16.95 2.31 7.95
C LEU A 24 -17.71 3.61 7.67
N SER A 25 -17.08 4.52 6.91
CA SER A 25 -17.68 5.77 6.52
C SER A 25 -18.68 5.61 5.37
N LYS A 26 -19.60 6.58 5.28
CA LYS A 26 -20.62 6.65 4.21
C LYS A 26 -20.49 7.98 3.46
N GLY A 27 -20.89 7.96 2.19
CA GLY A 27 -20.80 9.11 1.29
C GLY A 27 -19.41 9.28 0.69
N ASN A 28 -19.36 9.78 -0.54
CA ASN A 28 -18.14 9.79 -1.36
C ASN A 28 -16.96 10.51 -0.70
N ALA A 29 -17.20 11.66 -0.07
CA ALA A 29 -16.15 12.44 0.57
C ALA A 29 -15.47 11.68 1.73
N ASN A 30 -16.27 11.03 2.58
CA ASN A 30 -15.73 10.32 3.74
C ASN A 30 -15.05 9.01 3.31
N VAL A 31 -15.63 8.28 2.35
CA VAL A 31 -15.01 7.08 1.78
C VAL A 31 -13.67 7.42 1.14
N LEU A 32 -13.58 8.54 0.41
CA LEU A 32 -12.32 9.01 -0.15
C LEU A 32 -11.28 9.28 0.94
N ALA A 33 -11.65 9.99 2.01
CA ALA A 33 -10.75 10.24 3.13
C ALA A 33 -10.27 8.94 3.80
N GLU A 34 -11.19 8.00 4.03
CA GLU A 34 -10.86 6.67 4.59
C GLU A 34 -9.93 5.89 3.66
N SER A 35 -10.19 5.89 2.35
CA SER A 35 -9.30 5.29 1.34
C SER A 35 -7.91 5.91 1.34
N THR A 36 -7.80 7.24 1.45
CA THR A 36 -6.52 7.94 1.51
C THR A 36 -5.73 7.56 2.76
N LEU A 37 -6.37 7.58 3.93
CA LEU A 37 -5.73 7.18 5.19
C LEU A 37 -5.28 5.72 5.16
N LEU A 38 -6.10 4.82 4.62
CA LEU A 38 -5.76 3.40 4.47
C LEU A 38 -4.54 3.20 3.57
N ALA A 39 -4.46 3.95 2.46
CA ALA A 39 -3.31 3.92 1.56
C ALA A 39 -2.03 4.43 2.25
N MET A 40 -2.12 5.51 3.05
CA MET A 40 -1.00 6.01 3.85
C MET A 40 -0.53 4.98 4.88
N ALA A 41 -1.46 4.37 5.61
CA ALA A 41 -1.17 3.33 6.59
C ALA A 41 -0.45 2.13 5.95
N ARG A 42 -0.91 1.67 4.77
CA ARG A 42 -0.23 0.60 4.02
C ARG A 42 1.21 1.00 3.65
N ASN A 43 1.42 2.23 3.16
CA ASN A 43 2.74 2.70 2.79
C ASN A 43 3.69 2.77 3.99
N ILE A 44 3.20 3.23 5.15
CA ILE A 44 3.95 3.26 6.41
C ILE A 44 4.33 1.85 6.84
N ASN A 45 3.39 0.89 6.84
CA ASN A 45 3.67 -0.51 7.17
C ASN A 45 4.72 -1.12 6.23
N LYS A 46 4.62 -0.83 4.93
CA LYS A 46 5.60 -1.29 3.95
C LYS A 46 7.00 -0.72 4.21
N LEU A 47 7.09 0.58 4.54
CA LEU A 47 8.35 1.22 4.90
C LEU A 47 8.91 0.66 6.20
N HIS A 48 8.08 0.51 7.23
CA HIS A 48 8.45 -0.08 8.51
C HIS A 48 9.06 -1.48 8.29
N ASN A 49 8.39 -2.35 7.53
CA ASN A 49 8.91 -3.67 7.19
C ASN A 49 10.23 -3.59 6.40
N LYS A 50 10.41 -2.61 5.52
CA LYS A 50 11.68 -2.41 4.79
C LYS A 50 12.82 -2.06 5.75
N ILE A 51 12.55 -1.20 6.73
CA ILE A 51 13.51 -0.80 7.77
C ILE A 51 13.85 -1.98 8.68
N GLN A 52 12.85 -2.70 9.20
CA GLN A 52 13.07 -3.85 10.10
C GLN A 52 13.89 -4.96 9.44
N ASN A 53 13.78 -5.12 8.12
CA ASN A 53 14.56 -6.10 7.37
C ASN A 53 15.91 -5.55 6.85
N GLY A 54 16.32 -4.34 7.22
CA GLY A 54 17.59 -3.75 6.75
C GLY A 54 17.67 -3.53 5.24
N ARG A 55 16.54 -3.45 4.53
CA ARG A 55 16.49 -3.36 3.07
C ARG A 55 16.41 -1.93 2.55
N THR A 56 16.50 -0.92 3.40
CA THR A 56 16.54 0.50 2.99
C THR A 56 17.73 0.74 2.06
N GLY A 57 17.57 1.58 1.02
CA GLY A 57 18.60 1.82 0.00
C GLY A 57 18.76 0.73 -1.06
N THR A 58 18.12 -0.44 -0.90
CA THR A 58 18.10 -1.48 -1.95
C THR A 58 16.95 -1.27 -2.93
N HIS A 59 17.24 -1.49 -4.21
CA HIS A 59 16.29 -1.45 -5.31
C HIS A 59 16.17 -2.85 -5.93
N LEU A 60 14.93 -3.31 -6.16
CA LEU A 60 14.66 -4.61 -6.77
C LEU A 60 15.14 -4.67 -8.24
N PHE A 61 15.14 -3.52 -8.91
CA PHE A 61 15.63 -3.36 -10.27
C PHE A 61 16.68 -2.25 -10.29
N SER A 62 17.64 -2.36 -11.20
CA SER A 62 18.61 -1.29 -11.44
C SER A 62 17.88 0.03 -11.73
N ILE A 63 18.35 1.11 -11.12
CA ILE A 63 17.87 2.45 -11.42
C ILE A 63 18.32 2.75 -12.85
N LYS A 64 17.36 3.02 -13.74
CA LYS A 64 17.71 3.49 -15.08
C LYS A 64 18.38 4.86 -14.96
N SER A 65 19.62 4.97 -15.43
CA SER A 65 20.27 6.24 -15.66
C SER A 65 19.46 7.04 -16.69
N ALA A 66 19.35 8.35 -16.48
CA ALA A 66 18.68 9.27 -17.40
C ALA A 66 19.42 9.39 -18.73
#